data_AF-A0A8D3BA16-F1
#
_entry.id   AF-A0A8D3BA16-F1
#
_cell.length_a   1.000
_cell.length_b   1.000
_cell.length_c   1.000
_cell.angle_alpha   90.00
_cell.angle_beta   90.00
_cell.angle_gamma   90.00
#
_symmetry.space_group_name_H-M   'P 1'
#
loop_
_entity.id
_entity.type
_entity.pdbx_description
1 polymer ?
#
loop_
_entity_poly.entity_id
_entity_poly.type
_entity_poly.pdbx_seq_one_letter_code
_entity_poly.pdbx_strand_id
1 'polypeptide(L)'
;MSEQQSAPEQLATGKSQGGAGATYKVVLFEFENFQGSKAEFSTECKDVTEKGLEKVGSVIVESGPWLGYDRHGFTGEQFILEKGEYPRWDTWTNSQNSYSLFSLRPLKVDSADHKLHLYESPGFTGRKMEIVDDDVPSLWGHGFQDRVASVKALNGTWVGYLYPGYRGRQFVFERGDFKHWNDWEAPAPQIQSVRRVRDMQWHKRGCFTVPDPDPAAPTPNLPQYLPPPRHGPVLVGDVTDETCESRWEM
;
A
#
# COMPACT_ATOMS: atom_id res chain seq x y z
N MET A 1 -45.71 -53.37 -10.71
CA MET A 1 -45.42 -51.95 -10.43
C MET A 1 -44.16 -51.93 -9.58
N SER A 2 -43.05 -51.52 -10.17
CA SER A 2 -41.75 -51.45 -9.51
C SER A 2 -41.12 -50.13 -9.95
N GLU A 3 -41.25 -49.11 -9.11
CA GLU A 3 -40.68 -47.79 -9.37
C GLU A 3 -39.16 -47.82 -9.12
N GLN A 4 -38.43 -47.42 -10.15
CA GLN A 4 -36.97 -47.31 -10.16
C GLN A 4 -36.53 -46.04 -9.43
N GLN A 5 -35.58 -46.21 -8.51
CA GLN A 5 -34.80 -45.14 -7.91
C GLN A 5 -33.96 -44.42 -8.98
N SER A 6 -34.03 -43.09 -9.01
CA SER A 6 -33.12 -42.24 -9.79
C SER A 6 -31.95 -41.77 -8.92
N ALA A 7 -30.74 -41.90 -9.47
CA ALA A 7 -29.47 -41.54 -8.86
C ALA A 7 -29.21 -40.01 -8.91
N PRO A 8 -28.36 -39.45 -8.02
CA PRO A 8 -28.05 -38.02 -8.02
C PRO A 8 -27.06 -37.63 -9.13
N GLU A 9 -27.40 -36.58 -9.85
CA GLU A 9 -26.63 -35.96 -10.93
C GLU A 9 -25.37 -35.28 -10.37
N GLN A 10 -24.19 -35.77 -10.75
CA GLN A 10 -22.91 -35.16 -10.41
C GLN A 10 -22.71 -33.87 -11.22
N LEU A 11 -22.64 -32.72 -10.55
CA LEU A 11 -22.18 -31.48 -11.17
C LEU A 11 -20.69 -31.60 -11.51
N ALA A 12 -20.40 -31.57 -12.81
CA ALA A 12 -19.07 -31.50 -13.36
C ALA A 12 -18.33 -30.24 -12.90
N THR A 13 -17.12 -30.44 -12.39
CA THR A 13 -16.12 -29.42 -12.11
C THR A 13 -15.72 -28.71 -13.41
N GLY A 14 -16.26 -27.50 -13.59
CA GLY A 14 -15.83 -26.58 -14.65
C GLY A 14 -14.38 -26.16 -14.43
N LYS A 15 -13.49 -26.65 -15.29
CA LYS A 15 -12.13 -26.13 -15.46
C LYS A 15 -12.21 -24.65 -15.83
N SER A 16 -11.70 -23.77 -14.97
CA SER A 16 -11.53 -22.36 -15.31
C SER A 16 -10.35 -22.22 -16.26
N GLN A 17 -10.64 -21.79 -17.49
CA GLN A 17 -9.63 -21.41 -18.48
C GLN A 17 -8.91 -20.16 -17.97
N GLY A 18 -7.61 -20.29 -17.75
CA GLY A 18 -6.71 -19.22 -17.35
C GLY A 18 -6.46 -18.23 -18.49
N GLY A 19 -6.59 -16.94 -18.18
CA GLY A 19 -5.99 -15.87 -18.97
C GLY A 19 -4.46 -15.97 -18.92
N ALA A 20 -3.81 -15.55 -20.00
CA ALA A 20 -2.39 -15.68 -20.25
C ALA A 20 -1.49 -15.26 -19.06
N GLY A 21 -0.67 -16.20 -18.58
CA GLY A 21 0.73 -15.99 -18.18
C GLY A 21 1.10 -14.96 -17.10
N ALA A 22 0.16 -14.38 -16.34
CA ALA A 22 0.51 -13.48 -15.24
C ALA A 22 1.31 -14.25 -14.18
N THR A 23 2.60 -13.97 -14.07
CA THR A 23 3.46 -14.54 -13.05
C THR A 23 3.28 -13.72 -11.79
N TYR A 24 2.79 -14.34 -10.71
CA TYR A 24 2.65 -13.69 -9.41
C TYR A 24 3.82 -14.09 -8.52
N LYS A 25 4.34 -13.12 -7.76
CA LYS A 25 5.39 -13.36 -6.79
C LYS A 25 5.37 -12.33 -5.66
N VAL A 26 5.34 -12.84 -4.44
CA VAL A 26 5.45 -12.07 -3.20
C VAL A 26 6.39 -12.77 -2.23
N VAL A 27 7.17 -11.98 -1.50
CA VAL A 27 8.10 -12.44 -0.47
C VAL A 27 7.70 -11.81 0.85
N LEU A 28 7.43 -12.65 1.84
CA LEU A 28 7.11 -12.24 3.21
C LEU A 28 8.34 -12.48 4.09
N PHE A 29 8.60 -11.54 5.00
CA PHE A 29 9.71 -11.58 5.94
C PHE A 29 9.20 -11.54 7.38
N GLU A 30 9.88 -12.26 8.26
CA GLU A 30 9.56 -12.36 9.67
C GLU A 30 9.67 -11.01 10.40
N PHE A 31 10.71 -10.23 10.07
CA PHE A 31 10.96 -8.93 10.69
C PHE A 31 10.73 -7.77 9.72
N GLU A 32 10.66 -6.58 10.30
CA GLU A 32 10.62 -5.32 9.55
C GLU A 32 11.89 -5.12 8.72
N ASN A 33 11.81 -4.28 7.69
CA ASN A 33 12.94 -3.93 6.81
C ASN A 33 13.62 -5.13 6.14
N PHE A 34 12.82 -6.13 5.76
CA PHE A 34 13.21 -7.29 4.95
C PHE A 34 14.26 -8.18 5.61
N GLN A 35 14.13 -8.38 6.92
CA GLN A 35 15.05 -9.17 7.75
C GLN A 35 14.41 -10.46 8.28
N GLY A 36 15.26 -11.36 8.79
CA GLY A 36 14.83 -12.61 9.41
C GLY A 36 14.51 -13.72 8.41
N SER A 37 13.72 -14.70 8.84
CA SER A 37 13.25 -15.78 7.98
C SER A 37 12.34 -15.21 6.88
N LYS A 38 12.36 -15.83 5.69
CA LYS A 38 11.50 -15.41 4.57
C LYS A 38 10.80 -16.60 3.93
N ALA A 39 9.61 -16.35 3.40
CA ALA A 39 8.88 -17.29 2.56
C ALA A 39 8.42 -16.60 1.27
N GLU A 40 8.56 -17.32 0.15
CA GLU A 40 8.17 -16.86 -1.17
C GLU A 40 6.90 -17.59 -1.62
N PHE A 41 5.98 -16.84 -2.24
CA PHE A 41 4.71 -17.35 -2.72
C PHE A 41 4.48 -16.90 -4.16
N SER A 42 4.06 -17.86 -4.99
CA SER A 42 3.59 -17.64 -6.37
C SER A 42 2.12 -18.03 -6.58
N THR A 43 1.52 -18.65 -5.57
CA THR A 43 0.12 -19.07 -5.52
C THR A 43 -0.51 -18.61 -4.20
N GLU A 44 -1.82 -18.80 -4.07
CA GLU A 44 -2.52 -18.54 -2.81
C GLU A 44 -1.98 -19.37 -1.63
N CYS A 45 -2.04 -18.81 -0.43
CA CYS A 45 -1.65 -19.43 0.83
C CYS A 45 -2.67 -19.08 1.91
N LYS A 46 -3.34 -20.10 2.47
CA LYS A 46 -4.40 -19.97 3.47
C LYS A 46 -3.88 -19.79 4.89
N ASP A 47 -2.62 -20.15 5.13
CA ASP A 47 -1.96 -20.02 6.42
C ASP A 47 -0.45 -19.85 6.21
N VAL A 48 0.05 -18.63 6.41
CA VAL A 48 1.48 -18.33 6.27
C VAL A 48 2.33 -19.01 7.37
N THR A 49 1.72 -19.38 8.50
CA THR A 49 2.44 -20.02 9.61
C THR A 49 2.90 -21.43 9.25
N GLU A 50 2.21 -22.11 8.31
CA GLU A 50 2.64 -23.40 7.73
C GLU A 50 3.98 -23.29 6.98
N LYS A 51 4.42 -22.07 6.64
CA LYS A 51 5.73 -21.80 6.03
C LYS A 51 6.79 -21.34 7.04
N GLY A 52 6.51 -21.46 8.33
CA GLY A 52 7.43 -21.07 9.40
C GLY A 52 7.48 -19.56 9.67
N LEU A 53 6.52 -18.79 9.14
CA LEU A 53 6.36 -17.37 9.46
C LEU A 53 5.29 -17.21 10.54
N GLU A 54 5.68 -17.22 11.81
CA GLU A 54 4.76 -16.98 12.94
C GLU A 54 4.21 -15.54 12.92
N LYS A 55 5.00 -14.60 12.40
CA LYS A 55 4.63 -13.20 12.20
C LYS A 55 5.23 -12.69 10.90
N VAL A 56 4.51 -11.80 10.22
CA VAL A 56 5.02 -11.06 9.06
C VAL A 56 5.37 -9.64 9.49
N GLY A 57 6.63 -9.24 9.33
CA GLY A 57 7.15 -7.92 9.66
C GLY A 57 7.31 -7.01 8.43
N SER A 58 7.61 -7.57 7.27
CA SER A 58 7.73 -6.81 6.02
C SER A 58 7.39 -7.66 4.78
N VAL A 59 7.03 -6.99 3.68
CA VAL A 59 6.56 -7.62 2.45
C VAL A 59 7.21 -6.99 1.22
N ILE A 60 7.65 -7.80 0.27
CA ILE A 60 8.05 -7.36 -1.07
C ILE A 60 7.14 -8.04 -2.08
N VAL A 61 6.40 -7.25 -2.85
CA VAL A 61 5.62 -7.75 -4.00
C VAL A 61 6.43 -7.52 -5.26
N GLU A 62 7.00 -8.58 -5.82
CA GLU A 62 7.75 -8.52 -7.08
C GLU A 62 6.79 -8.48 -8.29
N SER A 63 5.69 -9.24 -8.21
CA SER A 63 4.66 -9.30 -9.25
C SER A 63 3.29 -9.54 -8.61
N GLY A 64 2.37 -8.60 -8.82
CA GLY A 64 1.08 -8.55 -8.13
C GLY A 64 -0.06 -8.07 -9.05
N PRO A 65 -1.13 -7.49 -8.49
CA PRO A 65 -1.37 -7.29 -7.07
C PRO A 65 -1.71 -8.58 -6.32
N TRP A 66 -1.48 -8.57 -5.00
CA TRP A 66 -1.91 -9.60 -4.07
C TRP A 66 -2.99 -9.05 -3.14
N LEU A 67 -3.89 -9.92 -2.69
CA LEU A 67 -4.85 -9.62 -1.64
C LEU A 67 -4.45 -10.37 -0.38
N GLY A 68 -4.03 -9.62 0.63
CA GLY A 68 -3.68 -10.10 1.97
C GLY A 68 -4.87 -10.03 2.93
N TYR A 69 -4.85 -10.88 3.94
CA TYR A 69 -5.90 -10.99 4.95
C TYR A 69 -5.31 -11.09 6.36
N ASP A 70 -5.97 -10.44 7.32
CA ASP A 70 -5.54 -10.43 8.71
C ASP A 70 -5.88 -11.71 9.49
N ARG A 71 -6.62 -12.64 8.88
CA ARG A 71 -6.90 -13.98 9.41
C ARG A 71 -6.57 -15.07 8.40
N HIS A 72 -6.54 -16.31 8.89
CA HIS A 72 -6.37 -17.51 8.06
C HIS A 72 -7.56 -17.69 7.09
N GLY A 73 -7.33 -18.45 6.03
CA GLY A 73 -8.38 -18.89 5.11
C GLY A 73 -9.06 -17.78 4.30
N PHE A 74 -8.37 -16.66 4.05
CA PHE A 74 -8.86 -15.52 3.28
C PHE A 74 -10.04 -14.78 3.91
N THR A 75 -10.02 -14.61 5.24
CA THR A 75 -11.11 -13.94 5.98
C THR A 75 -10.61 -12.68 6.68
N GLY A 76 -11.53 -11.75 6.95
CA GLY A 76 -11.26 -10.61 7.82
C GLY A 76 -10.91 -9.30 7.13
N GLU A 77 -9.96 -8.57 7.70
CA GLU A 77 -9.50 -7.32 7.10
C GLU A 77 -8.64 -7.61 5.87
N GLN A 78 -8.91 -6.88 4.79
CA GLN A 78 -8.29 -7.06 3.48
C GLN A 78 -7.25 -5.97 3.23
N PHE A 79 -6.12 -6.35 2.64
CA PHE A 79 -5.04 -5.45 2.26
C PHE A 79 -4.67 -5.68 0.79
N ILE A 80 -4.75 -4.65 -0.04
CA ILE A 80 -4.23 -4.72 -1.41
C ILE A 80 -2.74 -4.43 -1.37
N LEU A 81 -1.97 -5.42 -1.81
CA LEU A 81 -0.52 -5.39 -1.92
C LEU A 81 -0.17 -5.26 -3.41
N GLU A 82 -0.04 -4.02 -3.87
CA GLU A 82 0.45 -3.72 -5.22
C GLU A 82 1.96 -4.06 -5.30
N LYS A 83 2.51 -4.16 -6.52
CA LYS A 83 3.97 -4.32 -6.69
C LYS A 83 4.68 -3.27 -5.84
N GLY A 84 5.74 -3.61 -5.12
CA GLY A 84 6.45 -2.64 -4.26
C GLY A 84 7.04 -3.24 -2.98
N GLU A 85 7.55 -2.35 -2.14
CA GLU A 85 8.21 -2.65 -0.88
C GLU A 85 7.41 -2.09 0.30
N TYR A 86 7.11 -2.97 1.25
CA TYR A 86 6.35 -2.67 2.45
C TYR A 86 7.20 -3.01 3.68
N PRO A 87 8.06 -2.07 4.15
CA PRO A 87 9.08 -2.36 5.16
C PRO A 87 8.49 -2.62 6.57
N ARG A 88 7.23 -2.27 6.81
CA ARG A 88 6.53 -2.46 8.09
C ARG A 88 5.03 -2.66 7.89
N TRP A 89 4.35 -3.17 8.91
CA TRP A 89 2.91 -3.42 8.86
C TRP A 89 2.06 -2.18 8.56
N ASP A 90 2.44 -1.01 9.08
CA ASP A 90 1.75 0.26 8.86
C ASP A 90 1.79 0.74 7.40
N THR A 91 2.65 0.13 6.57
CA THR A 91 2.78 0.48 5.14
C THR A 91 1.81 -0.27 4.24
N TRP A 92 1.23 -1.39 4.67
CA TRP A 92 0.21 -2.12 3.87
C TRP A 92 -1.22 -1.96 4.39
N THR A 93 -1.42 -1.55 5.64
CA THR A 93 -2.75 -1.28 6.19
C THR A 93 -3.14 0.19 6.08
N ASN A 94 -4.36 0.44 5.60
CA ASN A 94 -4.94 1.79 5.53
C ASN A 94 -5.83 2.12 6.74
N SER A 95 -6.11 1.15 7.62
CA SER A 95 -6.95 1.30 8.81
C SER A 95 -6.15 1.38 10.11
N GLN A 96 -4.94 0.80 10.13
CA GLN A 96 -4.12 0.58 11.32
C GLN A 96 -4.82 -0.26 12.42
N ASN A 97 -5.90 -0.97 12.08
CA ASN A 97 -6.64 -1.80 13.04
C ASN A 97 -5.96 -3.14 13.32
N SER A 98 -5.24 -3.69 12.33
CA SER A 98 -4.55 -4.96 12.42
C SER A 98 -3.18 -4.88 11.78
N TYR A 99 -2.19 -5.44 12.46
CA TYR A 99 -0.82 -5.62 11.96
C TYR A 99 -0.60 -7.04 11.40
N SER A 100 -1.59 -7.93 11.54
CA SER A 100 -1.48 -9.33 11.16
C SER A 100 -1.67 -9.53 9.67
N LEU A 101 -0.94 -10.48 9.11
CA LEU A 101 -1.12 -10.99 7.75
C LEU A 101 -0.98 -12.51 7.81
N PHE A 102 -2.09 -13.23 7.76
CA PHE A 102 -2.11 -14.69 7.96
C PHE A 102 -2.45 -15.49 6.70
N SER A 103 -3.07 -14.86 5.71
CA SER A 103 -3.33 -15.50 4.42
C SER A 103 -3.29 -14.49 3.29
N LEU A 104 -3.00 -14.96 2.08
CA LEU A 104 -2.88 -14.12 0.90
C LEU A 104 -3.13 -14.90 -0.39
N ARG A 105 -3.66 -14.22 -1.41
CA ARG A 105 -3.84 -14.79 -2.74
C ARG A 105 -3.49 -13.79 -3.85
N PRO A 106 -3.09 -14.27 -5.03
CA PRO A 106 -3.08 -13.44 -6.23
C PRO A 106 -4.44 -12.79 -6.46
N LEU A 107 -4.46 -11.49 -6.73
CA LEU A 107 -5.67 -10.78 -7.11
C LEU A 107 -5.71 -10.65 -8.63
N LYS A 108 -6.77 -11.21 -9.24
CA LYS A 108 -6.97 -11.10 -10.68
C LYS A 108 -7.45 -9.69 -11.01
N VAL A 109 -6.79 -9.08 -11.99
CA VAL A 109 -7.16 -7.78 -12.54
C VAL A 109 -7.42 -8.02 -14.02
N ASP A 110 -8.67 -8.33 -14.35
CA ASP A 110 -9.07 -8.89 -15.64
C ASP A 110 -10.11 -8.02 -16.36
N SER A 111 -9.82 -6.74 -16.63
CA SER A 111 -10.63 -6.00 -17.61
C SER A 111 -9.90 -4.78 -18.18
N ALA A 112 -10.09 -4.54 -19.47
CA ALA A 112 -9.69 -3.29 -20.12
C ALA A 112 -10.60 -2.12 -19.70
N ASP A 113 -11.85 -2.42 -19.37
CA ASP A 113 -12.90 -1.49 -18.96
C ASP A 113 -13.37 -1.77 -17.53
N HIS A 114 -13.72 -0.72 -16.80
CA HIS A 114 -14.16 -0.81 -15.42
C HIS A 114 -15.53 -0.18 -15.28
N LYS A 115 -16.48 -0.94 -14.71
CA LYS A 115 -17.82 -0.43 -14.43
C LYS A 115 -18.36 -0.93 -13.10
N LEU A 116 -18.74 0.02 -12.24
CA LEU A 116 -19.27 -0.24 -10.89
C LEU A 116 -20.58 0.51 -10.68
N HIS A 117 -21.57 -0.17 -10.09
CA HIS A 117 -22.78 0.46 -9.56
C HIS A 117 -22.81 0.35 -8.05
N LEU A 118 -22.98 1.48 -7.37
CA LEU A 118 -23.19 1.56 -5.93
C LEU A 118 -24.66 1.89 -5.65
N TYR A 119 -25.23 1.27 -4.63
CA TYR A 119 -26.62 1.46 -4.23
C TYR A 119 -26.73 1.75 -2.73
N GLU A 120 -27.59 2.71 -2.38
CA GLU A 120 -27.83 3.14 -1.00
C GLU A 120 -28.52 2.07 -0.14
N SER A 121 -29.34 1.22 -0.75
CA SER A 121 -30.10 0.16 -0.06
C SER A 121 -29.72 -1.24 -0.54
N PRO A 122 -29.96 -2.29 0.26
CA PRO A 122 -29.76 -3.68 -0.16
C PRO A 122 -30.58 -4.04 -1.41
N GLY A 123 -30.16 -5.11 -2.09
CA GLY A 123 -30.90 -5.65 -3.23
C GLY A 123 -30.96 -4.71 -4.45
N PHE A 124 -29.99 -3.81 -4.61
CA PHE A 124 -29.84 -2.88 -5.73
C PHE A 124 -30.96 -1.83 -5.83
N THR A 125 -31.39 -1.32 -4.67
CA THR A 125 -32.48 -0.34 -4.55
C THR A 125 -32.01 0.99 -3.96
N GLY A 126 -32.88 2.00 -3.96
CA GLY A 126 -32.57 3.34 -3.48
C GLY A 126 -31.74 4.17 -4.47
N ARG A 127 -31.02 5.17 -3.97
CA ARG A 127 -30.14 6.00 -4.82
C ARG A 127 -29.04 5.13 -5.42
N LYS A 128 -28.78 5.33 -6.71
CA LYS A 128 -27.73 4.64 -7.49
C LYS A 128 -26.65 5.63 -7.91
N MET A 129 -25.40 5.21 -7.83
CA MET A 129 -24.26 5.86 -8.48
C MET A 129 -23.61 4.89 -9.46
N GLU A 130 -23.30 5.36 -10.67
CA GLU A 130 -22.57 4.61 -11.68
C GLU A 130 -21.19 5.24 -11.88
N ILE A 131 -20.15 4.39 -11.84
CA ILE A 131 -18.75 4.78 -12.03
C ILE A 131 -18.22 3.96 -13.19
N VAL A 132 -17.70 4.64 -14.21
CA VAL A 132 -17.14 4.03 -15.42
C VAL A 132 -15.76 4.59 -15.64
N ASP A 133 -14.76 3.71 -15.66
CA ASP A 133 -13.36 4.05 -15.94
C ASP A 133 -12.82 5.28 -15.19
N ASP A 134 -13.26 5.48 -13.94
CA ASP A 134 -12.80 6.56 -13.08
C ASP A 134 -12.55 6.10 -11.64
N ASP A 135 -11.68 6.83 -10.93
CA ASP A 135 -11.40 6.63 -9.51
C ASP A 135 -12.05 7.77 -8.71
N VAL A 136 -12.81 7.43 -7.67
CA VAL A 136 -13.63 8.39 -6.91
C VAL A 136 -13.05 8.54 -5.50
N PRO A 137 -12.25 9.60 -5.24
CA PRO A 137 -11.66 9.83 -3.91
C PRO A 137 -12.68 10.31 -2.87
N SER A 138 -13.88 10.72 -3.29
CA SER A 138 -14.96 11.10 -2.37
C SER A 138 -16.32 10.89 -3.04
N LEU A 139 -17.13 9.97 -2.52
CA LEU A 139 -18.51 9.77 -2.99
C LEU A 139 -19.37 11.03 -2.83
N TRP A 140 -19.10 11.82 -1.77
CA TRP A 140 -19.74 13.11 -1.53
C TRP A 140 -19.50 14.12 -2.66
N GLY A 141 -18.32 14.08 -3.29
CA GLY A 141 -17.98 14.95 -4.42
C GLY A 141 -18.85 14.73 -5.66
N HIS A 142 -19.56 13.60 -5.72
CA HIS A 142 -20.47 13.25 -6.80
C HIS A 142 -21.94 13.24 -6.35
N GLY A 143 -22.27 13.88 -5.22
CA GLY A 143 -23.65 13.97 -4.70
C GLY A 143 -24.20 12.67 -4.09
N PHE A 144 -23.35 11.68 -3.91
CA PHE A 144 -23.67 10.46 -3.18
C PHE A 144 -23.40 10.64 -1.68
N GLN A 145 -23.80 9.67 -0.86
CA GLN A 145 -23.57 9.68 0.58
C GLN A 145 -22.51 8.64 0.96
N ASP A 146 -22.23 8.50 2.25
CA ASP A 146 -21.33 7.47 2.76
C ASP A 146 -21.99 6.09 2.90
N ARG A 147 -23.32 6.00 2.70
CA ARG A 147 -24.06 4.74 2.78
C ARG A 147 -24.05 3.97 1.46
N VAL A 148 -23.41 2.81 1.43
CA VAL A 148 -23.43 1.84 0.32
C VAL A 148 -23.84 0.47 0.87
N ALA A 149 -25.00 -0.03 0.46
CA ALA A 149 -25.59 -1.25 1.01
C ALA A 149 -25.72 -2.40 0.00
N SER A 150 -25.59 -2.13 -1.30
CA SER A 150 -25.37 -3.15 -2.32
C SER A 150 -24.52 -2.61 -3.48
N VAL A 151 -23.82 -3.51 -4.18
CA VAL A 151 -22.85 -3.16 -5.23
C VAL A 151 -22.98 -4.12 -6.41
N LYS A 152 -22.88 -3.61 -7.63
CA LYS A 152 -22.65 -4.43 -8.83
C LYS A 152 -21.33 -4.07 -9.46
N ALA A 153 -20.34 -4.95 -9.33
CA ALA A 153 -19.08 -4.87 -10.05
C ALA A 153 -19.28 -5.52 -11.41
N LEU A 154 -19.68 -4.73 -12.41
CA LEU A 154 -20.02 -5.23 -13.72
C LEU A 154 -18.77 -5.65 -14.49
N ASN A 155 -17.74 -4.79 -14.50
CA ASN A 155 -16.44 -5.04 -15.13
C ASN A 155 -15.31 -4.47 -14.24
N GLY A 156 -14.14 -5.11 -14.32
CA GLY A 156 -12.94 -4.76 -13.56
C GLY A 156 -13.00 -5.10 -12.07
N THR A 157 -11.84 -4.99 -11.42
CA THR A 157 -11.68 -5.19 -9.97
C THR A 157 -11.60 -3.83 -9.28
N TRP A 158 -12.36 -3.67 -8.20
CA TRP A 158 -12.48 -2.41 -7.47
C TRP A 158 -12.13 -2.58 -6.00
N VAL A 159 -11.79 -1.46 -5.36
CA VAL A 159 -11.62 -1.40 -3.91
C VAL A 159 -12.33 -0.18 -3.34
N GLY A 160 -13.28 -0.45 -2.44
CA GLY A 160 -13.97 0.55 -1.64
C GLY A 160 -13.24 0.78 -0.32
N TYR A 161 -13.34 2.02 0.19
CA TYR A 161 -12.73 2.43 1.45
C TYR A 161 -13.74 3.10 2.36
N LEU A 162 -13.56 2.89 3.67
CA LEU A 162 -14.41 3.46 4.70
C LEU A 162 -14.44 5.00 4.68
N TYR A 163 -13.33 5.64 4.33
CA TYR A 163 -13.18 7.10 4.37
C TYR A 163 -12.80 7.71 3.01
N PRO A 164 -13.03 9.03 2.80
CA PRO A 164 -12.54 9.72 1.61
C PRO A 164 -11.02 9.68 1.50
N GLY A 165 -10.52 9.71 0.27
CA GLY A 165 -9.10 9.70 -0.07
C GLY A 165 -8.44 8.33 0.10
N TYR A 166 -9.21 7.25 -0.09
CA TYR A 166 -8.71 5.86 -0.06
C TYR A 166 -8.16 5.42 1.31
N ARG A 167 -8.80 5.86 2.39
CA ARG A 167 -8.36 5.64 3.79
C ARG A 167 -9.30 4.72 4.55
N GLY A 168 -8.78 4.09 5.60
CA GLY A 168 -9.53 3.15 6.43
C GLY A 168 -9.55 1.74 5.84
N ARG A 169 -10.47 0.92 6.36
CA ARG A 169 -10.62 -0.48 5.94
C ARG A 169 -10.95 -0.58 4.45
N GLN A 170 -10.38 -1.57 3.78
CA GLN A 170 -10.53 -1.84 2.36
C GLN A 170 -11.55 -2.97 2.13
N PHE A 171 -12.31 -2.87 1.05
CA PHE A 171 -13.27 -3.90 0.61
C PHE A 171 -13.10 -4.14 -0.89
N VAL A 172 -12.70 -5.34 -1.27
CA VAL A 172 -12.48 -5.70 -2.68
C VAL A 172 -13.78 -6.15 -3.33
N PHE A 173 -14.07 -5.62 -4.51
CA PHE A 173 -15.17 -6.03 -5.37
C PHE A 173 -14.59 -6.58 -6.68
N GLU A 174 -14.44 -7.89 -6.74
CA GLU A 174 -14.27 -8.62 -8.00
C GLU A 174 -15.61 -8.65 -8.75
N ARG A 175 -15.60 -9.00 -10.05
CA ARG A 175 -16.79 -9.04 -10.89
C ARG A 175 -17.92 -9.85 -10.22
N GLY A 176 -19.06 -9.22 -9.97
CA GLY A 176 -20.16 -9.86 -9.27
C GLY A 176 -21.23 -8.90 -8.74
N ASP A 177 -22.28 -9.52 -8.21
CA ASP A 177 -23.45 -8.89 -7.63
C ASP A 177 -23.43 -9.09 -6.11
N PHE A 178 -23.29 -8.00 -5.36
CA PHE A 178 -23.24 -7.99 -3.89
C PHE A 178 -24.52 -7.33 -3.37
N LYS A 179 -25.47 -8.15 -2.91
CA LYS A 179 -26.83 -7.70 -2.56
C LYS A 179 -26.91 -7.08 -1.18
N HIS A 180 -25.95 -7.35 -0.31
CA HIS A 180 -25.88 -6.81 1.05
C HIS A 180 -24.43 -6.53 1.46
N TRP A 181 -24.20 -5.59 2.37
CA TRP A 181 -22.85 -5.25 2.84
C TRP A 181 -22.11 -6.37 3.58
N ASN A 182 -22.82 -7.44 3.94
CA ASN A 182 -22.22 -8.64 4.51
C ASN A 182 -21.48 -9.46 3.45
N ASP A 183 -21.86 -9.32 2.16
CA ASP A 183 -21.28 -10.07 1.05
C ASP A 183 -19.81 -9.67 0.79
N TRP A 184 -19.38 -8.50 1.27
CA TRP A 184 -17.99 -8.04 1.25
C TRP A 184 -17.38 -7.89 2.66
N GLU A 185 -17.96 -8.58 3.65
CA GLU A 185 -17.48 -8.64 5.04
C GLU A 185 -17.35 -7.29 5.75
N ALA A 186 -18.15 -6.29 5.35
CA ALA A 186 -18.21 -5.01 6.04
C ALA A 186 -19.10 -5.09 7.30
N PRO A 187 -18.71 -4.43 8.40
CA PRO A 187 -19.50 -4.40 9.63
C PRO A 187 -20.71 -3.45 9.53
N ALA A 188 -20.65 -2.50 8.60
CA ALA A 188 -21.69 -1.50 8.34
C ALA A 188 -21.65 -1.11 6.85
N PRO A 189 -22.77 -0.60 6.28
CA PRO A 189 -22.84 -0.20 4.87
C PRO A 189 -22.18 1.16 4.63
N GLN A 190 -20.91 1.32 5.01
CA GLN A 190 -20.18 2.57 4.89
C GLN A 190 -19.02 2.47 3.89
N ILE A 191 -19.09 3.25 2.81
CA ILE A 191 -18.03 3.43 1.82
C ILE A 191 -18.04 4.90 1.40
N GLN A 192 -16.87 5.52 1.37
CA GLN A 192 -16.74 6.95 1.06
C GLN A 192 -15.76 7.27 -0.06
N SER A 193 -14.96 6.31 -0.49
CA SER A 193 -14.18 6.40 -1.71
C SER A 193 -14.00 5.04 -2.33
N VAL A 194 -13.76 5.01 -3.64
CA VAL A 194 -13.55 3.79 -4.40
C VAL A 194 -12.58 4.06 -5.53
N ARG A 195 -11.69 3.11 -5.81
CA ARG A 195 -10.80 3.16 -6.98
C ARG A 195 -10.75 1.81 -7.65
N ARG A 196 -10.26 1.81 -8.88
CA ARG A 196 -9.92 0.60 -9.61
C ARG A 196 -8.63 0.00 -9.08
N VAL A 197 -8.56 -1.32 -9.09
CA VAL A 197 -7.30 -2.05 -8.91
C VAL A 197 -6.66 -2.17 -10.29
N ARG A 198 -5.39 -1.76 -10.41
CA ARG A 198 -4.63 -1.78 -11.66
C ARG A 198 -3.31 -2.49 -11.42
N ASP A 199 -2.78 -3.13 -12.46
CA ASP A 199 -1.47 -3.81 -12.44
C ASP A 199 -0.33 -2.82 -12.09
N MET A 200 -0.45 -1.55 -12.50
CA MET A 200 0.57 -0.53 -12.28
C MET A 200 0.34 0.30 -11.00
N GLN A 201 1.41 0.48 -10.21
CA GLN A 201 1.50 1.50 -9.16
C GLN A 201 1.20 2.89 -9.76
N TRP A 202 -0.05 3.37 -9.65
CA TRP A 202 -0.39 4.74 -10.03
C TRP A 202 -0.41 5.69 -8.83
N HIS A 203 -0.54 5.16 -7.61
CA HIS A 203 -0.53 5.94 -6.39
C HIS A 203 0.83 5.86 -5.69
N LYS A 204 1.68 6.88 -5.91
CA LYS A 204 2.92 7.10 -5.12
C LYS A 204 2.66 7.30 -3.62
N ARG A 205 1.40 7.44 -3.19
CA ARG A 205 1.01 7.64 -1.79
C ARG A 205 0.64 6.28 -1.20
N GLY A 206 1.62 5.60 -0.62
CA GLY A 206 1.44 4.34 0.11
C GLY A 206 2.65 3.40 0.03
N CYS A 207 3.44 3.46 -1.05
CA CYS A 207 4.70 2.75 -1.12
C CYS A 207 5.80 3.59 -0.46
N PHE A 208 6.61 2.97 0.40
CA PHE A 208 7.87 3.57 0.82
C PHE A 208 8.71 3.78 -0.43
N THR A 209 8.96 5.03 -0.79
CA THR A 209 10.00 5.36 -1.77
C THR A 209 11.24 5.63 -0.95
N VAL A 210 12.30 4.84 -1.17
CA VAL A 210 13.61 5.19 -0.64
C VAL A 210 13.92 6.58 -1.20
N PRO A 211 14.17 7.60 -0.34
CA PRO A 211 14.65 8.88 -0.83
C PRO A 211 15.92 8.62 -1.66
N ASP A 212 16.01 9.23 -2.85
CA ASP A 212 17.27 9.23 -3.58
C ASP A 212 18.39 9.68 -2.63
N PRO A 213 19.56 9.03 -2.62
CA PRO A 213 20.67 9.51 -1.82
C PRO A 213 20.94 10.96 -2.22
N ASP A 214 20.94 11.86 -1.23
CA ASP A 214 21.22 13.28 -1.46
C ASP A 214 22.44 13.41 -2.37
N PRO A 215 22.38 14.20 -3.46
CA PRO A 215 23.57 14.47 -4.25
C PRO A 215 24.63 15.00 -3.28
N ALA A 216 25.75 14.26 -3.18
CA ALA A 216 26.82 14.52 -2.24
C ALA A 216 27.08 16.03 -2.20
N ALA A 217 26.90 16.63 -1.02
CA ALA A 217 27.13 18.05 -0.83
C ALA A 217 28.50 18.41 -1.43
N PRO A 218 28.59 19.48 -2.24
CA PRO A 218 29.88 19.90 -2.79
C PRO A 218 30.83 20.10 -1.61
N THR A 219 31.96 19.39 -1.66
CA THR A 219 33.02 19.51 -0.66
C THR A 219 33.35 20.99 -0.48
N PRO A 220 33.26 21.56 0.74
CA PRO A 220 33.65 22.94 0.95
C PRO A 220 35.13 23.05 0.60
N ASN A 221 35.45 23.97 -0.32
CA ASN A 221 36.83 24.32 -0.64
C ASN A 221 37.53 24.72 0.66
N LEU A 222 38.46 23.88 1.12
CA LEU A 222 39.36 24.24 2.21
C LEU A 222 40.11 25.51 1.77
N PRO A 223 40.15 26.58 2.60
CA PRO A 223 40.93 27.75 2.27
C PRO A 223 42.39 27.33 2.09
N GLN A 224 42.95 27.60 0.90
CA GLN A 224 44.36 27.36 0.64
C GLN A 224 45.18 28.18 1.64
N TYR A 225 45.94 27.49 2.48
CA TYR A 225 46.89 28.11 3.40
C TYR A 225 47.97 28.81 2.57
N LEU A 226 47.88 30.14 2.44
CA LEU A 226 48.96 30.94 1.88
C LEU A 226 50.10 31.00 2.92
N PRO A 227 51.34 30.63 2.56
CA PRO A 227 52.46 30.77 3.48
C PRO A 227 52.70 32.26 3.78
N PRO A 228 53.12 32.61 5.02
CA PRO A 228 53.34 33.99 5.39
C PRO A 228 54.46 34.61 4.54
N PRO A 229 54.37 35.92 4.23
CA PRO A 229 55.40 36.61 3.47
C PRO A 229 56.72 36.61 4.25
N ARG A 230 57.82 36.27 3.58
CA ARG A 230 59.17 36.35 4.16
C ARG A 230 59.48 37.80 4.49
N HIS A 231 59.67 38.10 5.77
CA HIS A 231 60.23 39.37 6.21
C HIS A 231 61.69 39.48 5.73
N GLY A 232 61.99 40.52 4.95
CA GLY A 232 63.36 40.94 4.63
C GLY A 232 64.09 41.46 5.88
N PRO A 233 65.42 41.58 5.82
CA PRO A 233 66.25 41.84 7.00
C PRO A 233 65.96 43.23 7.61
N VAL A 234 65.85 43.23 8.93
CA VAL A 234 65.67 44.39 9.80
C VAL A 234 66.92 45.27 9.74
N LEU A 235 66.76 46.55 9.38
CA LEU A 235 67.77 47.56 9.63
C LEU A 235 67.57 48.10 11.05
N VAL A 236 68.57 47.87 11.89
CA VAL A 236 68.69 48.42 13.25
C VAL A 236 69.04 49.90 13.12
N GLY A 237 68.22 50.77 13.70
CA GLY A 237 68.44 52.21 13.75
C GLY A 237 67.97 52.79 15.09
N ASP A 238 68.97 53.03 15.93
CA ASP A 238 69.11 53.91 17.10
C ASP A 238 67.95 54.31 18.03
N VAL A 239 68.27 54.10 19.31
CA VAL A 239 67.61 54.54 20.53
C VAL A 239 67.75 56.06 20.70
N THR A 240 66.67 56.75 21.07
CA THR A 240 66.72 57.85 22.04
C THR A 240 65.52 57.83 22.97
N ASP A 241 65.87 57.92 24.24
CA ASP A 241 65.13 58.00 25.50
C ASP A 241 64.22 59.25 25.57
N GLU A 242 62.99 59.12 26.10
CA GLU A 242 62.39 60.18 26.93
C GLU A 242 61.14 59.70 27.69
N THR A 243 61.05 60.23 28.90
CA THR A 243 60.21 59.91 30.06
C THR A 243 58.76 60.40 29.95
N CYS A 244 57.84 59.83 30.74
CA CYS A 244 57.26 60.49 31.94
C CYS A 244 55.80 60.08 32.25
N GLU A 245 55.65 59.52 33.45
CA GLU A 245 54.61 59.71 34.49
C GLU A 245 53.09 59.82 34.22
N SER A 246 52.39 59.09 35.11
CA SER A 246 51.13 59.46 35.82
C SER A 246 49.82 59.30 35.03
N ARG A 247 48.66 58.91 35.59
CA ARG A 247 48.09 59.27 36.90
C ARG A 247 46.76 58.51 37.17
N TRP A 248 46.60 58.02 38.40
CA TRP A 248 45.43 57.75 39.29
C TRP A 248 44.00 57.40 38.78
N GLU A 249 43.46 56.37 39.46
CA GLU A 249 42.08 56.13 39.96
C GLU A 249 40.93 57.07 39.54
N MET A 250 39.85 56.45 39.04
CA MET A 250 38.52 56.40 39.67
C MET A 250 37.75 55.16 39.21
#